data_AF-A0A968X209-F1
#
_entry.id   AF-A0A968X209-F1
#
_cell.length_a   1.000
_cell.length_b   1.000
_cell.length_c   1.000
_cell.angle_alpha   90.00
_cell.angle_beta   90.00
_cell.angle_gamma   90.00
#
_symmetry.space_group_name_H-M   'P 1'
#
loop_
_entity.id
_entity.type
_entity.pdbx_description
1 polymer ?
#
loop_
_entity_poly.entity_id
_entity_poly.type
_entity_poly.pdbx_seq_one_letter_code
_entity_poly.pdbx_strand_id
1 'polypeptide(L)'
;MKMAKLFQSRKEKTNSGQATVASPSPAIVWLTTQQAADRLGVYPATVAAWFDQGHLSGYTTPNGHRRIDEASVTAMLSNRGQKVRK
;
A
#
# COMPACT_ATOMS: atom_id res chain seq x y z
N MET A 1 -8.60 17.23 21.21
CA MET A 1 -8.83 15.79 21.41
C MET A 1 -9.95 15.32 20.48
N LYS A 2 -9.64 14.69 19.33
CA LYS A 2 -10.61 13.95 18.50
C LYS A 2 -9.96 12.60 18.16
N MET A 3 -10.26 11.61 18.99
CA MET A 3 -11.35 10.64 18.84
C MET A 3 -10.85 9.40 18.09
N ALA A 4 -10.77 8.32 18.87
CA ALA A 4 -10.40 6.97 18.48
C ALA A 4 -11.24 6.48 17.32
N LYS A 5 -10.59 5.89 16.32
CA LYS A 5 -11.24 4.97 15.37
C LYS A 5 -10.90 3.54 15.77
N LEU A 6 -11.75 3.02 16.66
CA LEU A 6 -12.01 1.60 16.82
C LEU A 6 -13.04 1.21 15.76
N PHE A 7 -12.68 0.49 14.70
CA PHE A 7 -13.57 -0.49 14.07
C PHE A 7 -12.88 -1.35 12.98
N GLN A 8 -13.27 -2.64 12.99
CA GLN A 8 -13.03 -3.74 12.03
C GLN A 8 -11.67 -4.45 12.19
N SER A 9 -11.57 -5.56 12.95
CA SER A 9 -12.25 -6.87 12.81
C SER A 9 -11.93 -7.60 11.50
N ARG A 10 -10.84 -8.38 11.58
CA ARG A 10 -10.51 -9.68 10.96
C ARG A 10 -11.18 -10.07 9.62
N LYS A 11 -10.36 -10.18 8.57
CA LYS A 11 -10.33 -11.38 7.72
C LYS A 11 -8.90 -11.81 7.43
N GLU A 12 -8.61 -13.02 7.85
CA GLU A 12 -7.37 -13.75 7.57
C GLU A 12 -7.23 -14.01 6.07
N LYS A 13 -6.03 -13.79 5.55
CA LYS A 13 -5.43 -14.73 4.60
C LYS A 13 -4.15 -15.25 5.22
N THR A 14 -4.26 -16.45 5.75
CA THR A 14 -3.15 -17.36 6.02
C THR A 14 -2.21 -17.40 4.81
N ASN A 15 -0.97 -17.01 5.00
CA ASN A 15 0.12 -17.65 4.26
C ASN A 15 0.98 -18.39 5.29
N SER A 16 0.45 -19.53 5.72
CA SER A 16 1.19 -20.52 6.49
C SER A 16 2.22 -21.14 5.54
N GLY A 17 3.50 -20.91 5.82
CA GLY A 17 4.59 -21.69 5.25
C GLY A 17 5.12 -21.18 3.93
N GLN A 18 6.23 -20.44 4.00
CA GLN A 18 7.48 -20.87 3.36
C GLN A 18 8.62 -19.93 3.75
N ALA A 19 9.42 -20.40 4.71
CA ALA A 19 10.83 -20.06 4.79
C ALA A 19 11.57 -21.03 3.86
N THR A 20 11.89 -20.59 2.65
CA THR A 20 12.95 -21.14 1.82
C THR A 20 13.63 -19.98 1.11
N VAL A 21 14.92 -19.83 1.38
CA VAL A 21 15.79 -18.80 0.82
C VAL A 21 15.92 -18.99 -0.70
N ALA A 22 15.09 -18.30 -1.47
CA ALA A 22 15.25 -18.19 -2.90
C ALA A 22 15.27 -16.69 -3.23
N SER A 23 16.33 -16.25 -3.91
CA SER A 23 16.56 -14.87 -4.34
C SER A 23 15.25 -14.19 -4.74
N PRO A 24 14.91 -13.00 -4.21
CA PRO A 24 13.68 -12.33 -4.57
C PRO A 24 13.82 -11.84 -6.01
N SER A 25 13.48 -12.70 -6.98
CA SER A 25 12.98 -12.22 -8.26
C SER A 25 11.85 -11.25 -7.92
N PRO A 26 11.85 -10.00 -8.42
CA PRO A 26 10.88 -8.99 -7.99
C PRO A 26 9.51 -9.34 -8.56
N ALA A 27 8.83 -10.31 -7.94
CA ALA A 27 7.43 -10.58 -8.18
C ALA A 27 6.67 -9.30 -7.83
N ILE A 28 6.08 -8.68 -8.84
CA ILE A 28 5.35 -7.43 -8.64
C ILE A 28 4.10 -7.74 -7.81
N VAL A 29 4.07 -7.22 -6.59
CA VAL A 29 2.94 -7.38 -5.67
C VAL A 29 1.98 -6.22 -5.86
N TRP A 30 0.75 -6.55 -6.28
CA TRP A 30 -0.31 -5.57 -6.49
C TRP A 30 -1.19 -5.44 -5.26
N LEU A 31 -1.27 -4.24 -4.72
CA LEU A 31 -2.11 -3.87 -3.59
C LEU A 31 -3.42 -3.24 -4.06
N THR A 32 -4.49 -3.46 -3.31
CA THR A 32 -5.68 -2.62 -3.42
C THR A 32 -5.44 -1.25 -2.79
N THR A 33 -6.29 -0.27 -3.12
CA THR A 33 -6.27 1.05 -2.47
C THR A 33 -6.36 0.94 -0.95
N GLN A 34 -7.17 0.02 -0.44
CA GLN A 34 -7.31 -0.22 1.01
C GLN A 34 -5.99 -0.73 1.61
N GLN A 35 -5.38 -1.76 1.00
CA GLN A 35 -4.11 -2.33 1.51
C GLN A 35 -2.97 -1.31 1.48
N ALA A 36 -2.90 -0.47 0.45
CA ALA A 36 -1.94 0.62 0.38
C ALA A 36 -2.20 1.68 1.47
N ALA A 37 -3.47 2.01 1.73
CA ALA A 37 -3.87 2.96 2.76
C ALA A 37 -3.51 2.47 4.17
N ASP A 38 -3.76 1.19 4.45
CA ASP A 38 -3.42 0.55 5.72
C ASP A 38 -1.91 0.60 5.98
N ARG A 39 -1.09 0.38 4.95
CA ARG A 39 0.39 0.46 5.05
C ARG A 39 0.91 1.89 5.21
N LEU A 40 0.26 2.84 4.54
CA LEU A 40 0.64 4.26 4.58
C LEU A 40 0.09 4.99 5.82
N GLY A 41 -0.83 4.37 6.57
CA GLY A 41 -1.52 4.99 7.70
C GLY A 41 -2.41 6.16 7.29
N VAL A 42 -2.95 6.15 6.07
CA VAL A 42 -3.79 7.23 5.52
C VAL A 42 -5.16 6.72 5.14
N TYR A 43 -6.08 7.61 4.77
CA TYR A 43 -7.38 7.22 4.26
C TYR A 43 -7.30 6.68 2.82
N PRO A 44 -8.12 5.69 2.43
CA PRO A 44 -8.15 5.16 1.06
C PRO A 44 -8.41 6.22 -0.01
N ALA A 45 -9.22 7.23 0.30
CA ALA A 45 -9.47 8.37 -0.59
C ALA A 45 -8.19 9.17 -0.89
N THR A 46 -7.29 9.30 0.09
CA THR A 46 -5.98 9.95 -0.10
C THR A 46 -5.09 9.14 -1.02
N VAL A 47 -5.08 7.81 -0.87
CA VAL A 47 -4.33 6.92 -1.76
C VAL A 47 -4.88 6.96 -3.18
N ALA A 48 -6.21 6.98 -3.35
CA ALA A 48 -6.84 7.12 -4.66
C ALA A 48 -6.45 8.44 -5.34
N ALA A 49 -6.50 9.56 -4.61
CA ALA A 49 -6.07 10.86 -5.12
C ALA A 49 -4.59 10.86 -5.53
N TRP A 50 -3.70 10.26 -4.74
CA TRP A 50 -2.28 10.14 -5.09
C TRP A 50 -2.04 9.27 -6.31
N PHE A 51 -2.81 8.18 -6.46
CA PHE A 51 -2.75 7.36 -7.66
C PHE A 51 -3.22 8.15 -8.89
N ASP A 52 -4.34 8.87 -8.79
CA ASP A 52 -4.85 9.72 -9.89
C ASP A 52 -3.87 10.84 -10.28
N GLN A 53 -3.11 11.34 -9.31
CA GLN A 53 -2.06 12.34 -9.51
C GLN A 53 -0.74 11.74 -10.04
N GLY A 54 -0.63 10.41 -10.15
CA GLY A 54 0.59 9.73 -10.60
C GLY A 54 1.71 9.63 -9.55
N HIS A 55 1.41 9.86 -8.26
CA HIS A 55 2.38 9.70 -7.18
C HIS A 55 2.60 8.23 -6.79
N LEU A 56 1.67 7.35 -7.14
CA LEU A 56 1.76 5.91 -6.91
C LEU A 56 1.70 5.18 -8.24
N SER A 57 2.66 4.29 -8.47
CA SER A 57 2.70 3.45 -9.66
C SER A 57 1.65 2.35 -9.59
N GLY A 58 1.04 2.04 -10.73
CA GLY A 58 0.11 0.93 -10.86
C GLY A 58 -0.81 1.06 -12.06
N TYR A 59 -1.90 0.29 -12.07
CA TYR A 59 -2.87 0.31 -13.16
C TYR A 59 -4.30 0.19 -12.64
N THR A 60 -5.24 0.59 -13.47
CA THR A 60 -6.67 0.42 -13.22
C THR A 60 -7.16 -0.78 -14.04
N THR A 61 -7.85 -1.72 -13.40
CA THR A 61 -8.48 -2.83 -14.11
C THR A 61 -9.64 -2.31 -14.97
N PRO A 62 -10.07 -3.05 -16.01
CA PRO A 62 -11.27 -2.69 -16.78
C PRO A 62 -12.53 -2.52 -15.91
N ASN A 63 -12.58 -3.16 -14.73
CA ASN A 63 -13.67 -3.01 -13.75
C ASN A 63 -13.56 -1.75 -12.86
N GLY A 64 -12.58 -0.88 -13.11
CA GLY A 64 -12.36 0.35 -12.33
C GLY A 64 -11.64 0.14 -10.99
N HIS A 65 -11.11 -1.06 -10.71
CA HIS A 65 -10.36 -1.30 -9.47
C HIS A 65 -8.90 -0.90 -9.65
N ARG A 66 -8.36 -0.16 -8.67
CA ARG A 66 -6.94 0.26 -8.69
C ARG A 66 -6.05 -0.85 -8.15
N ARG A 67 -4.96 -1.09 -8.87
CA ARG A 67 -3.87 -2.01 -8.50
C ARG A 67 -2.61 -1.18 -8.35
N ILE A 68 -2.18 -1.03 -7.11
CA ILE A 68 -1.07 -0.17 -6.72
C ILE A 68 0.15 -1.05 -6.50
N ASP A 69 1.29 -0.65 -7.04
CA ASP A 69 2.55 -1.36 -6.82
C ASP A 69 3.02 -1.19 -5.37
N GLU A 70 3.24 -2.32 -4.69
CA GLU A 70 3.80 -2.37 -3.35
C GLU A 70 5.16 -1.65 -3.25
N ALA A 71 6.00 -1.76 -4.28
CA ALA A 71 7.32 -1.12 -4.30
C ALA A 71 7.17 0.40 -4.28
N SER A 72 6.20 0.94 -5.04
CA SER A 72 5.90 2.38 -5.06
C SER A 72 5.39 2.89 -3.70
N VAL A 73 4.51 2.12 -3.05
CA VAL A 73 4.01 2.42 -1.69
C VAL A 73 5.17 2.45 -0.68
N THR A 74 6.06 1.46 -0.76
CA THR A 74 7.23 1.35 0.12
C THR A 74 8.22 2.50 -0.12
N ALA A 75 8.49 2.85 -1.38
CA ALA A 75 9.33 3.98 -1.74
C ALA A 75 8.76 5.31 -1.20
N MET A 76 7.44 5.48 -1.22
CA MET A 76 6.79 6.66 -0.65
C MET A 76 6.98 6.77 0.87
N LEU A 77 6.94 5.63 1.59
CA LEU A 77 7.25 5.58 3.03
C LEU A 77 8.71 5.98 3.29
N SER A 78 9.65 5.45 2.50
CA SER A 78 11.06 5.78 2.62
C SER A 78 11.34 7.26 2.31
N ASN A 79 10.71 7.83 1.29
CA ASN A 79 10.91 9.22 0.87
C ASN A 79 10.30 10.23 1.88
N ARG A 80 9.20 9.87 2.54
CA ARG A 80 8.63 10.67 3.65
C ARG A 80 9.63 10.88 4.80
N GLY A 81 10.46 9.88 5.08
CA GLY A 81 11.50 9.97 6.12
C GLY A 81 12.74 10.79 5.74
N GLN A 82 13.02 10.97 4.44
CA GLN A 82 14.20 11.73 3.97
C GLN A 82 13.99 13.24 3.91
N LYS A 83 12.75 13.73 3.99
CA LYS A 83 12.43 15.16 3.76
C LYS A 83 12.63 16.10 4.96
N VAL A 84 13.28 15.65 6.05
CA VAL A 84 13.57 16.47 7.24
C VAL A 84 15.05 16.42 7.59
N ARG A 85 15.90 16.98 6.72
CA ARG A 85 17.26 17.43 7.06
C ARG A 85 17.60 18.69 6.27
N LYS A 86 17.22 19.84 6.80
CA LYS A 86 17.81 21.13 6.45
C LYS A 86 18.20 21.84 7.74
#